data_AF-A0AAE0SL88-F1
#
_entry.id   AF-A0AAE0SL88-F1
#
_cell.length_a   1.000
_cell.length_b   1.000
_cell.length_c   1.000
_cell.angle_alpha   90.00
_cell.angle_beta   90.00
_cell.angle_gamma   90.00
#
_symmetry.space_group_name_H-M   'P 1'
#
loop_
_entity.id
_entity.type
_entity.pdbx_description
1 polymer ?
#
loop_
_entity_poly.entity_id
_entity_poly.type
_entity_poly.pdbx_seq_one_letter_code
_entity_poly.pdbx_strand_id
1 'polypeptide(L)'
;MKRARSTVIGTWSFSREPVAEAGKLLTNHSTSAIDAVEKGLNVAEENELYGPCIIGRGGPRNSAGFLELDAAIMSGKDLNLGAVTAIRGITRPVSVARKVMEESPHSMLTGDGATSFAVSKGFVIDQELMKFREFRTEDRKSEKSYVCTVHDTLGLLALDSSGNVCSGVTTSGKPNKHPGRVGDSALPGCGFYADSTAGAACCTGDGDEILKFCPSFLAVHYMKQGISPEQACSQVIKDIVKKLSESSKSIEMAILALNMKGEHGASATFTEWEDPLTGDIYSGFPYTLWHEDNQSVQTILAKARN
;
A
#
# COMPACT_ATOMS: atom_id res chain seq x y z
N MET A 1 -4.97 -17.18 -27.01
CA MET A 1 -5.40 -17.13 -25.59
C MET A 1 -6.40 -15.98 -25.44
N LYS A 2 -7.44 -16.12 -24.61
CA LYS A 2 -8.32 -14.97 -24.29
C LYS A 2 -7.53 -13.95 -23.47
N ARG A 3 -7.65 -12.68 -23.84
CA ARG A 3 -7.05 -11.54 -23.12
C ARG A 3 -7.54 -11.55 -21.67
N ALA A 4 -6.66 -11.24 -20.71
CA ALA A 4 -7.08 -11.01 -19.34
C ALA A 4 -7.94 -9.74 -19.29
N ARG A 5 -8.97 -9.75 -18.42
CA ARG A 5 -9.74 -8.54 -18.15
C ARG A 5 -8.97 -7.70 -17.15
N SER A 6 -8.78 -6.43 -17.45
CA SER A 6 -8.02 -5.55 -16.57
C SER A 6 -8.80 -5.30 -15.27
N THR A 7 -8.11 -5.42 -14.14
CA THR A 7 -8.70 -5.23 -12.81
C THR A 7 -7.73 -4.42 -11.97
N VAL A 8 -8.25 -3.45 -11.21
CA VAL A 8 -7.46 -2.70 -10.22
C VAL A 8 -8.21 -2.74 -8.90
N ILE A 9 -7.51 -3.04 -7.81
CA ILE A 9 -8.04 -2.94 -6.47
C ILE A 9 -7.11 -2.13 -5.57
N GLY A 10 -7.68 -1.40 -4.61
CA GLY A 10 -6.93 -0.52 -3.72
C GLY A 10 -7.40 -0.63 -2.28
N THR A 11 -6.49 -0.56 -1.32
CA THR A 11 -6.81 -0.58 0.12
C THR A 11 -7.61 0.66 0.51
N TRP A 12 -8.62 0.51 1.39
CA TRP A 12 -9.45 1.60 1.93
C TRP A 12 -10.40 2.22 0.89
N SER A 13 -11.47 2.87 1.35
CA SER A 13 -12.41 3.59 0.46
C SER A 13 -11.79 4.84 -0.15
N PHE A 14 -10.85 5.50 0.54
CA PHE A 14 -10.15 6.67 0.01
C PHE A 14 -9.31 6.37 -1.25
N SER A 15 -9.00 5.09 -1.53
CA SER A 15 -8.28 4.71 -2.76
C SER A 15 -9.11 4.84 -4.04
N ARG A 16 -10.36 5.31 -3.96
CA ARG A 16 -11.29 5.41 -5.10
C ARG A 16 -10.70 6.19 -6.28
N GLU A 17 -10.07 7.33 -6.03
CA GLU A 17 -9.48 8.16 -7.08
C GLU A 17 -8.18 7.54 -7.64
N PRO A 18 -7.21 7.09 -6.79
CA PRO A 18 -6.08 6.27 -7.24
C PRO A 18 -6.46 5.07 -8.13
N VAL A 19 -7.48 4.31 -7.72
CA VAL A 19 -7.98 3.14 -8.47
C VAL A 19 -8.68 3.56 -9.76
N ALA A 20 -9.43 4.67 -9.76
CA ALA A 20 -10.04 5.20 -10.98
C ALA A 20 -8.98 5.58 -12.02
N GLU A 21 -7.92 6.27 -11.61
CA GLU A 21 -6.85 6.70 -12.51
C GLU A 21 -6.09 5.51 -13.10
N ALA A 22 -5.69 4.56 -12.25
CA ALA A 22 -5.05 3.32 -12.70
C ALA A 22 -5.96 2.53 -13.66
N GLY A 23 -7.25 2.37 -13.31
CA GLY A 23 -8.22 1.67 -14.15
C GLY A 23 -8.44 2.34 -15.50
N LYS A 24 -8.58 3.66 -15.52
CA LYS A 24 -8.68 4.46 -16.75
C LYS A 24 -7.48 4.24 -17.67
N LEU A 25 -6.26 4.19 -17.14
CA LEU A 25 -5.06 3.93 -17.93
C LEU A 25 -5.05 2.53 -18.57
N LEU A 26 -5.57 1.52 -17.86
CA LEU A 26 -5.67 0.13 -18.36
C LEU A 26 -6.76 -0.08 -19.41
N THR A 27 -7.63 0.90 -19.66
CA THR A 27 -8.53 0.88 -20.83
C THR A 27 -7.75 0.89 -22.15
N ASN A 28 -6.57 1.51 -22.15
CA ASN A 28 -5.59 1.33 -23.21
C ASN A 28 -4.84 0.01 -22.96
N HIS A 29 -5.14 -1.00 -23.77
CA HIS A 29 -4.57 -2.34 -23.61
C HIS A 29 -3.05 -2.47 -23.86
N SER A 30 -2.38 -1.39 -24.26
CA SER A 30 -0.90 -1.32 -24.31
C SER A 30 -0.26 -0.85 -23.01
N THR A 31 -1.04 -0.29 -22.09
CA THR A 31 -0.57 0.13 -20.76
C THR A 31 -0.29 -1.09 -19.89
N SER A 32 0.88 -1.12 -19.26
CA SER A 32 1.25 -2.19 -18.33
C SER A 32 0.64 -1.98 -16.93
N ALA A 33 0.50 -3.07 -16.16
CA ALA A 33 0.02 -3.00 -14.78
C ALA A 33 0.90 -2.07 -13.90
N ILE A 34 2.22 -2.08 -14.12
CA ILE A 34 3.15 -1.26 -13.34
C ILE A 34 3.00 0.25 -13.66
N ASP A 35 2.77 0.62 -14.92
CA ASP A 35 2.51 2.02 -15.30
C ASP A 35 1.22 2.52 -14.64
N ALA A 36 0.16 1.70 -14.67
CA ALA A 36 -1.12 2.04 -14.07
C ALA A 36 -1.01 2.20 -12.54
N VAL A 37 -0.34 1.27 -11.86
CA VAL A 37 -0.14 1.32 -10.40
C VAL A 37 0.69 2.53 -9.98
N GLU A 38 1.80 2.82 -10.67
CA GLU A 38 2.62 4.00 -10.37
C GLU A 38 1.79 5.29 -10.46
N LYS A 39 1.04 5.47 -11.56
CA LYS A 39 0.23 6.67 -11.78
C LYS A 39 -0.94 6.76 -10.80
N GLY A 40 -1.60 5.66 -10.50
CA GLY A 40 -2.66 5.63 -9.49
C GLY A 40 -2.15 6.05 -8.11
N LEU A 41 -1.00 5.53 -7.68
CA LEU A 41 -0.41 5.90 -6.38
C LEU A 41 0.04 7.36 -6.34
N ASN A 42 0.60 7.89 -7.43
CA ASN A 42 1.02 9.30 -7.49
C ASN A 42 -0.12 10.28 -7.21
N VAL A 43 -1.38 9.94 -7.56
CA VAL A 43 -2.56 10.77 -7.27
C VAL A 43 -2.65 11.11 -5.78
N ALA A 44 -2.50 10.11 -4.92
CA ALA A 44 -2.55 10.31 -3.47
C ALA A 44 -1.25 10.90 -2.92
N GLU A 45 -0.09 10.49 -3.46
CA GLU A 45 1.21 10.98 -3.00
C GLU A 45 1.37 12.50 -3.18
N GLU A 46 0.86 13.04 -4.28
CA GLU A 46 0.96 14.45 -4.66
C GLU A 46 -0.14 15.34 -4.06
N ASN A 47 -1.15 14.75 -3.41
CA ASN A 47 -2.31 15.46 -2.90
C ASN A 47 -2.28 15.56 -1.36
N GLU A 48 -2.16 16.80 -0.86
CA GLU A 48 -2.10 17.08 0.59
C GLU A 48 -3.36 16.64 1.35
N LEU A 49 -4.51 16.49 0.66
CA LEU A 49 -5.75 16.00 1.26
C LEU A 49 -5.65 14.56 1.77
N TYR A 50 -4.70 13.75 1.29
CA TYR A 50 -4.49 12.39 1.79
C TYR A 50 -3.62 12.34 3.05
N GLY A 51 -3.25 13.49 3.62
CA GLY A 51 -2.50 13.57 4.87
C GLY A 51 -3.15 12.84 6.06
N PRO A 52 -4.46 13.03 6.32
CA PRO A 52 -5.21 12.25 7.30
C PRO A 52 -5.25 10.75 7.03
N CYS A 53 -4.98 10.32 5.79
CA CYS A 53 -4.86 8.90 5.41
C CYS A 53 -3.43 8.35 5.59
N ILE A 54 -2.49 9.16 6.11
CA ILE A 54 -1.08 8.80 6.31
C ILE A 54 -0.37 8.53 4.95
N ILE A 55 -0.70 9.31 3.93
CA ILE A 55 -0.13 9.16 2.59
C ILE A 55 0.58 10.43 2.15
N GLY A 56 1.77 10.23 1.55
CA GLY A 56 2.41 11.22 0.70
C GLY A 56 2.70 12.55 1.39
N ARG A 57 2.61 13.62 0.61
CA ARG A 57 3.05 14.96 1.01
C ARG A 57 2.32 15.55 2.22
N GLY A 58 1.07 15.14 2.45
CA GLY A 58 0.24 15.59 3.56
C GLY A 58 0.47 14.79 4.85
N GLY A 59 1.22 13.69 4.78
CA GLY A 59 1.34 12.73 5.86
C GLY A 59 1.96 13.29 7.15
N PRO A 60 1.74 12.63 8.29
CA PRO A 60 2.33 12.99 9.57
C PRO A 60 3.85 12.94 9.53
N ARG A 61 4.45 13.74 10.41
CA ARG A 61 5.90 13.78 10.60
C ARG A 61 6.33 12.83 11.71
N ASN A 62 7.60 12.41 11.64
CA ASN A 62 8.26 11.65 12.69
C ASN A 62 8.47 12.52 13.95
N SER A 63 8.93 11.92 15.04
CA SER A 63 9.11 12.62 16.33
C SER A 63 10.18 13.71 16.31
N ALA A 64 11.01 13.78 15.27
CA ALA A 64 11.95 14.87 15.02
C ALA A 64 11.38 15.96 14.09
N GLY A 65 10.10 15.90 13.74
CA GLY A 65 9.42 16.92 12.92
C GLY A 65 9.72 16.85 11.43
N PHE A 66 10.19 15.71 10.92
CA PHE A 66 10.46 15.48 9.50
C PHE A 66 9.46 14.50 8.88
N LEU A 67 9.06 14.75 7.63
CA LEU A 67 8.27 13.82 6.84
C LEU A 67 9.21 12.78 6.23
N GLU A 68 8.92 11.50 6.48
CA GLU A 68 9.69 10.36 5.99
C GLU A 68 8.73 9.38 5.32
N LEU A 69 8.90 9.15 4.02
CA LEU A 69 8.01 8.31 3.23
C LEU A 69 8.63 6.94 2.98
N ASP A 70 7.78 5.92 2.91
CA ASP A 70 8.12 4.56 2.51
C ASP A 70 7.25 4.19 1.29
N ALA A 71 7.86 3.70 0.21
CA ALA A 71 7.12 3.26 -0.97
C ALA A 71 7.84 2.14 -1.70
N ALA A 72 7.08 1.27 -2.35
CA ALA A 72 7.64 0.18 -3.14
C ALA A 72 6.71 -0.25 -4.27
N ILE A 73 7.29 -0.90 -5.27
CA ILE A 73 6.56 -1.46 -6.41
C ILE A 73 7.23 -2.76 -6.87
N MET A 74 6.42 -3.76 -7.23
CA MET A 74 6.87 -5.07 -7.72
C MET A 74 6.12 -5.47 -8.98
N SER A 75 6.88 -5.79 -10.02
CA SER A 75 6.40 -6.43 -11.23
C SER A 75 6.28 -7.94 -11.00
N GLY A 76 5.07 -8.49 -11.14
CA GLY A 76 4.86 -9.94 -11.07
C GLY A 76 5.40 -10.70 -12.27
N LYS A 77 5.70 -10.03 -13.40
CA LYS A 77 6.16 -10.67 -14.64
C LYS A 77 7.53 -11.31 -14.49
N ASP A 78 8.44 -10.62 -13.82
CA ASP A 78 9.87 -10.93 -13.70
C ASP A 78 10.36 -10.87 -12.25
N LEU A 79 9.47 -10.59 -11.30
CA LEU A 79 9.76 -10.44 -9.87
C LEU A 79 10.70 -9.28 -9.55
N ASN A 80 10.94 -8.38 -10.52
CA ASN A 80 11.70 -7.16 -10.27
C ASN A 80 10.92 -6.27 -9.30
N LEU A 81 11.64 -5.72 -8.33
CA LEU A 81 11.09 -4.81 -7.33
C LEU A 81 12.03 -3.66 -7.06
N GLY A 82 11.42 -2.54 -6.68
CA GLY A 82 12.12 -1.37 -6.19
C GLY A 82 11.43 -0.83 -4.95
N ALA A 83 12.21 -0.32 -4.02
CA ALA A 83 11.73 0.22 -2.76
C ALA A 83 12.58 1.41 -2.29
N VAL A 84 11.93 2.36 -1.64
CA VAL A 84 12.57 3.45 -0.90
C VAL A 84 11.97 3.54 0.50
N THR A 85 12.81 3.78 1.50
CA THR A 85 12.38 3.97 2.88
C THR A 85 12.98 5.19 3.51
N ALA A 86 12.25 5.79 4.45
CA ALA A 86 12.61 7.02 5.12
C ALA A 86 13.07 8.14 4.16
N ILE A 87 12.55 8.14 2.92
CA ILE A 87 12.94 9.12 1.91
C ILE A 87 12.34 10.48 2.27
N ARG A 88 13.12 11.54 2.10
CA ARG A 88 12.71 12.92 2.42
C ARG A 88 12.78 13.81 1.19
N GLY A 89 11.93 14.82 1.16
CA GLY A 89 11.97 15.88 0.14
C GLY A 89 11.45 15.48 -1.23
N ILE A 90 10.88 14.29 -1.41
CA ILE A 90 10.37 13.81 -2.70
C ILE A 90 8.87 13.58 -2.62
N THR A 91 8.11 14.18 -3.55
CA THR A 91 6.65 14.09 -3.57
C THR A 91 6.15 12.73 -4.06
N ARG A 92 6.87 12.06 -4.96
CA ARG A 92 6.47 10.77 -5.57
C ARG A 92 7.42 9.62 -5.21
N PRO A 93 7.42 9.12 -3.96
CA PRO A 93 8.35 8.08 -3.54
C PRO A 93 8.17 6.77 -4.32
N VAL A 94 6.95 6.37 -4.74
CA VAL A 94 6.79 5.15 -5.56
C VAL A 94 7.47 5.25 -6.93
N SER A 95 7.49 6.44 -7.53
CA SER A 95 8.21 6.67 -8.79
C SER A 95 9.73 6.58 -8.59
N VAL A 96 10.24 7.00 -7.42
CA VAL A 96 11.66 6.76 -7.08
C VAL A 96 11.92 5.27 -6.89
N ALA A 97 11.02 4.55 -6.20
CA ALA A 97 11.12 3.11 -6.05
C ALA A 97 11.18 2.40 -7.41
N ARG A 98 10.34 2.78 -8.37
CA ARG A 98 10.43 2.29 -9.75
C ARG A 98 11.78 2.58 -10.41
N LYS A 99 12.34 3.79 -10.22
CA LYS A 99 13.68 4.11 -10.72
C LYS A 99 14.79 3.29 -10.06
N VAL A 100 14.65 2.93 -8.79
CA VAL A 100 15.57 1.98 -8.13
C VAL A 100 15.52 0.64 -8.85
N MET A 101 14.32 0.13 -9.14
CA MET A 101 14.11 -1.14 -9.86
C MET A 101 14.72 -1.13 -11.27
N GLU A 102 14.48 -0.07 -12.05
CA GLU A 102 14.80 -0.04 -13.48
C GLU A 102 16.20 0.51 -13.81
N GLU A 103 16.74 1.37 -12.94
CA GLU A 103 17.94 2.15 -13.26
C GLU A 103 19.01 2.12 -12.16
N SER A 104 19.00 1.08 -11.33
CA SER A 104 20.06 0.78 -10.36
C SER A 104 20.34 -0.73 -10.31
N PRO A 105 21.50 -1.16 -9.82
CA PRO A 105 21.79 -2.57 -9.56
C PRO A 105 21.20 -3.06 -8.21
N HIS A 106 20.34 -2.27 -7.57
CA HIS A 106 19.81 -2.51 -6.23
C HIS A 106 18.28 -2.55 -6.26
N SER A 107 17.68 -3.18 -5.25
CA SER A 107 16.22 -3.26 -5.11
C SER A 107 15.67 -2.31 -4.06
N MET A 108 16.51 -1.76 -3.18
CA MET A 108 16.06 -0.94 -2.07
C MET A 108 17.11 0.10 -1.68
N LEU A 109 16.68 1.35 -1.48
CA LEU A 109 17.50 2.44 -0.95
C LEU A 109 16.79 3.08 0.26
N THR A 110 17.55 3.72 1.14
CA THR A 110 16.98 4.31 2.36
C THR A 110 17.53 5.71 2.66
N GLY A 111 16.73 6.52 3.34
CA GLY A 111 17.10 7.82 3.89
C GLY A 111 17.68 8.77 2.83
N ASP A 112 18.73 9.48 3.22
CA ASP A 112 19.43 10.45 2.37
C ASP A 112 20.03 9.80 1.11
N GLY A 113 20.35 8.51 1.15
CA GLY A 113 20.80 7.75 -0.02
C GLY A 113 19.70 7.61 -1.07
N ALA A 114 18.46 7.34 -0.63
CA ALA A 114 17.29 7.30 -1.51
C ALA A 114 16.99 8.69 -2.09
N THR A 115 17.06 9.76 -1.28
CA THR A 115 16.86 11.14 -1.76
C THR A 115 17.95 11.55 -2.76
N SER A 116 19.21 11.23 -2.48
CA SER A 116 20.34 11.53 -3.38
C SER A 116 20.20 10.79 -4.72
N PHE A 117 19.77 9.53 -4.67
CA PHE A 117 19.45 8.77 -5.87
C PHE A 117 18.30 9.41 -6.65
N ALA A 118 17.21 9.80 -5.98
CA ALA A 118 16.09 10.49 -6.61
C ALA A 118 16.54 11.75 -7.36
N VAL A 119 17.37 12.59 -6.74
CA VAL A 119 17.94 13.79 -7.38
C VAL A 119 18.77 13.43 -8.60
N SER A 120 19.60 12.37 -8.53
CA SER A 120 20.38 11.89 -9.68
C SER A 120 19.51 11.41 -10.85
N LYS A 121 18.25 11.04 -10.59
CA LYS A 121 17.24 10.65 -11.58
C LYS A 121 16.33 11.79 -12.03
N GLY A 122 16.64 13.03 -11.64
CA GLY A 122 15.92 14.23 -12.06
C GLY A 122 14.70 14.58 -11.20
N PHE A 123 14.52 13.93 -10.04
CA PHE A 123 13.52 14.39 -9.08
C PHE A 123 13.99 15.67 -8.40
N VAL A 124 13.06 16.62 -8.22
CA VAL A 124 13.33 17.89 -7.55
C VAL A 124 13.03 17.74 -6.07
N ILE A 125 13.92 18.26 -5.22
CA ILE A 125 13.66 18.36 -3.79
C ILE A 125 12.56 19.40 -3.56
N ASP A 126 11.43 18.97 -3.03
CA ASP A 126 10.38 19.84 -2.52
C ASP A 126 10.82 20.39 -1.15
N GLN A 127 11.12 21.69 -1.13
CA GLN A 127 11.58 22.38 0.07
C GLN A 127 10.52 22.42 1.18
N GLU A 128 9.23 22.38 0.85
CA GLU A 128 8.16 22.33 1.86
C GLU A 128 8.14 20.98 2.59
N LEU A 129 8.50 19.89 1.91
CA LEU A 129 8.61 18.57 2.53
C LEU A 129 9.85 18.47 3.41
N MET A 130 10.92 19.20 3.08
CA MET A 130 12.15 19.26 3.88
C MET A 130 12.04 20.11 5.14
N LYS A 131 11.07 21.03 5.23
CA LYS A 131 10.90 21.89 6.40
C LYS A 131 10.60 21.07 7.65
N PHE A 132 11.34 21.36 8.70
CA PHE A 132 10.97 20.96 10.05
C PHE A 132 9.60 21.56 10.41
N ARG A 133 8.73 20.76 11.00
CA ARG A 133 7.51 21.23 11.65
C ARG A 133 7.48 20.65 13.06
N GLU A 134 7.38 21.52 14.07
CA GLU A 134 7.21 21.08 15.45
C GLU A 134 5.98 20.21 15.57
N PHE A 135 6.13 19.08 16.25
CA PHE A 135 4.99 18.29 16.70
C PHE A 135 4.25 19.14 17.75
N ARG A 136 3.03 19.61 17.45
CA ARG A 136 2.34 20.54 18.36
C ARG A 136 1.82 19.76 19.56
N THR A 137 1.85 20.39 20.74
CA THR A 137 1.28 19.82 21.97
C THR A 137 -0.25 19.66 21.91
N GLU A 138 -0.93 20.27 20.94
CA GLU A 138 -2.34 19.99 20.64
C GLU A 138 -2.53 18.60 20.00
N ASP A 139 -1.54 18.13 19.22
CA ASP A 139 -1.48 16.75 18.71
C ASP A 139 -1.30 15.73 19.86
N ARG A 140 -0.83 16.17 21.04
CA ARG A 140 -0.79 15.36 22.28
C ARG A 140 -2.13 15.27 23.00
N LYS A 141 -3.03 16.26 22.93
CA LYS A 141 -4.35 16.12 23.59
C LYS A 141 -5.20 15.06 22.91
N SER A 142 -4.96 14.86 21.63
CA SER A 142 -5.46 13.73 20.85
C SER A 142 -4.68 12.43 21.07
N GLU A 143 -3.62 12.33 21.89
CA GLU A 143 -2.96 11.02 22.16
C GLU A 143 -3.89 10.03 22.89
N LYS A 144 -4.91 10.51 23.62
CA LYS A 144 -5.97 9.62 24.13
C LYS A 144 -6.97 9.17 23.06
N SER A 145 -6.96 9.78 21.87
CA SER A 145 -7.78 9.42 20.71
C SER A 145 -6.98 8.87 19.52
N TYR A 146 -5.64 9.01 19.50
CA TYR A 146 -4.69 8.39 18.57
C TYR A 146 -4.16 7.05 19.10
N VAL A 147 -4.97 6.36 19.92
CA VAL A 147 -4.86 4.91 20.06
C VAL A 147 -5.17 4.33 18.69
N CYS A 148 -4.16 4.14 17.83
CA CYS A 148 -4.20 3.23 16.68
C CYS A 148 -5.54 3.24 15.89
N THR A 149 -6.03 4.38 15.43
CA THR A 149 -7.31 4.48 14.68
C THR A 149 -7.12 4.97 13.25
N VAL A 150 -5.90 5.32 12.85
CA VAL A 150 -5.61 5.82 11.51
C VAL A 150 -4.69 4.82 10.82
N HIS A 151 -5.24 4.09 9.86
CA HIS A 151 -4.60 2.91 9.30
C HIS A 151 -3.64 3.25 8.16
N ASP A 152 -2.48 2.60 8.24
CA ASP A 152 -1.26 2.88 7.50
C ASP A 152 -1.22 2.14 6.17
N THR A 153 -1.01 2.88 5.07
CA THR A 153 -0.64 2.40 3.71
C THR A 153 -1.78 2.39 2.70
N LEU A 154 -1.53 3.07 1.57
CA LEU A 154 -2.26 2.90 0.32
C LEU A 154 -1.53 1.84 -0.51
N GLY A 155 -2.18 0.70 -0.72
CA GLY A 155 -1.74 -0.31 -1.67
C GLY A 155 -2.66 -0.36 -2.88
N LEU A 156 -2.08 -0.47 -4.08
CA LEU A 156 -2.77 -0.74 -5.33
C LEU A 156 -2.25 -2.03 -5.96
N LEU A 157 -3.18 -2.89 -6.35
CA LEU A 157 -2.92 -4.12 -7.10
C LEU A 157 -3.60 -4.02 -8.46
N ALA A 158 -2.88 -4.35 -9.52
CA ALA A 158 -3.44 -4.33 -10.88
C ALA A 158 -3.13 -5.62 -11.63
N LEU A 159 -4.08 -6.07 -12.44
CA LEU A 159 -3.94 -7.07 -13.49
C LEU A 159 -4.14 -6.35 -14.83
N ASP A 160 -3.16 -6.43 -15.73
CA ASP A 160 -3.27 -5.83 -17.07
C ASP A 160 -3.81 -6.79 -18.13
N SER A 161 -4.12 -6.24 -19.30
CA SER A 161 -4.62 -6.96 -20.49
C SER A 161 -3.67 -8.06 -20.98
N SER A 162 -2.38 -7.94 -20.69
CA SER A 162 -1.32 -8.88 -21.06
C SER A 162 -1.19 -10.03 -20.06
N GLY A 163 -1.97 -10.01 -18.98
CA GLY A 163 -1.96 -11.05 -17.96
C GLY A 163 -0.78 -10.92 -17.00
N ASN A 164 -0.28 -9.70 -16.76
CA ASN A 164 0.71 -9.44 -15.72
C ASN A 164 0.07 -8.72 -14.53
N VAL A 165 0.54 -9.04 -13.33
CA VAL A 165 0.16 -8.34 -12.10
C VAL A 165 1.25 -7.41 -11.60
N CYS A 166 0.84 -6.36 -10.90
CA CYS A 166 1.71 -5.44 -10.18
C CYS A 166 1.16 -5.22 -8.77
N SER A 167 2.05 -5.10 -7.79
CA SER A 167 1.74 -4.64 -6.44
C SER A 167 2.55 -3.39 -6.14
N GLY A 168 1.90 -2.30 -5.76
CA GLY A 168 2.56 -1.06 -5.36
C GLY A 168 1.94 -0.50 -4.10
N VAL A 169 2.76 0.13 -3.28
CA VAL A 169 2.39 0.62 -1.95
C VAL A 169 3.12 1.92 -1.64
N THR A 170 2.48 2.79 -0.87
CA THR A 170 3.05 4.07 -0.40
C THR A 170 2.45 4.46 0.95
N THR A 171 3.26 5.07 1.81
CA THR A 171 2.87 5.54 3.15
C THR A 171 3.82 6.61 3.66
N SER A 172 3.35 7.48 4.57
CA SER A 172 4.23 8.25 5.46
C SER A 172 4.54 7.51 6.77
N GLY A 173 3.88 6.38 7.02
CA GLY A 173 4.02 5.54 8.21
C GLY A 173 3.50 6.19 9.49
N LYS A 174 3.52 5.40 10.58
CA LYS A 174 2.97 5.76 11.89
C LYS A 174 3.26 7.22 12.29
N PRO A 175 2.24 7.98 12.72
CA PRO A 175 2.43 9.30 13.29
C PRO A 175 3.43 9.27 14.46
N ASN A 176 4.26 10.31 14.60
CA ASN A 176 5.25 10.44 15.67
C ASN A 176 6.25 9.26 15.76
N LYS A 177 6.41 8.50 14.66
CA LYS A 177 7.41 7.43 14.61
C LYS A 177 8.81 7.95 14.94
N HIS A 178 9.66 7.09 15.49
CA HIS A 178 11.07 7.44 15.64
C HIS A 178 11.68 7.74 14.25
N PRO A 179 12.55 8.76 14.10
CA PRO A 179 13.24 9.00 12.84
C PRO A 179 13.93 7.73 12.32
N GLY A 180 13.73 7.44 11.04
CA GLY A 180 14.24 6.22 10.42
C GLY A 180 13.45 4.94 10.73
N ARG A 181 12.31 5.01 11.43
CA ARG A 181 11.40 3.86 11.55
C ARG A 181 10.82 3.52 10.18
N VAL A 182 10.94 2.25 9.82
CA VAL A 182 10.42 1.66 8.59
C VAL A 182 9.33 0.64 8.94
N GLY A 183 8.18 0.75 8.29
CA GLY A 183 7.07 -0.19 8.44
C GLY A 183 7.13 -1.38 7.48
N ASP A 184 6.01 -2.08 7.33
CA ASP A 184 5.87 -3.21 6.41
C ASP A 184 5.79 -2.79 4.94
N SER A 185 5.25 -1.61 4.65
CA SER A 185 4.84 -1.17 3.31
C SER A 185 5.95 -1.38 2.29
N ALA A 186 7.14 -0.83 2.50
CA ALA A 186 8.24 -0.94 1.55
C ALA A 186 9.11 -2.19 1.73
N LEU A 187 8.62 -3.23 2.43
CA LEU A 187 9.33 -4.49 2.63
C LEU A 187 8.65 -5.65 1.87
N PRO A 188 9.36 -6.29 0.92
CA PRO A 188 8.77 -7.28 0.04
C PRO A 188 8.35 -8.53 0.82
N GLY A 189 7.17 -9.05 0.49
CA GLY A 189 6.54 -10.15 1.19
C GLY A 189 5.87 -9.76 2.50
N CYS A 190 6.14 -8.55 3.02
CA CYS A 190 5.41 -7.95 4.12
C CYS A 190 4.27 -7.10 3.57
N GLY A 191 4.52 -5.82 3.26
CA GLY A 191 3.51 -4.89 2.77
C GLY A 191 3.04 -5.12 1.34
N PHE A 192 3.85 -5.77 0.49
CA PHE A 192 3.55 -5.98 -0.93
C PHE A 192 4.22 -7.24 -1.50
N TYR A 193 3.54 -7.91 -2.43
CA TYR A 193 4.12 -8.98 -3.23
C TYR A 193 3.35 -9.20 -4.55
N ALA A 194 4.04 -9.59 -5.63
CA ALA A 194 3.42 -9.93 -6.92
C ALA A 194 4.16 -11.07 -7.62
N ASP A 195 3.41 -12.03 -8.18
CA ASP A 195 3.90 -13.13 -9.01
C ASP A 195 2.83 -13.44 -10.08
N SER A 196 3.13 -13.18 -11.35
CA SER A 196 2.18 -13.39 -12.47
C SER A 196 1.88 -14.86 -12.76
N THR A 197 2.44 -15.80 -11.99
CA THR A 197 2.01 -17.20 -11.97
C THR A 197 0.88 -17.47 -10.96
N ALA A 198 0.55 -16.51 -10.09
CA ALA A 198 -0.42 -16.69 -9.01
C ALA A 198 -1.33 -15.46 -8.78
N GLY A 199 -0.75 -14.29 -8.54
CA GLY A 199 -1.46 -13.08 -8.18
C GLY A 199 -0.58 -12.05 -7.46
N ALA A 200 -1.22 -11.04 -6.89
CA ALA A 200 -0.59 -9.99 -6.12
C ALA A 200 -1.34 -9.77 -4.81
N ALA A 201 -0.62 -9.28 -3.79
CA ALA A 201 -1.18 -8.92 -2.51
C ALA A 201 -0.49 -7.68 -1.92
N CYS A 202 -1.20 -6.97 -1.06
CA CYS A 202 -0.66 -5.91 -0.21
C CYS A 202 -1.31 -5.93 1.17
N CYS A 203 -0.66 -5.26 2.12
CA CYS A 203 -1.08 -5.18 3.52
C CYS A 203 -1.15 -3.74 4.00
N THR A 204 -1.91 -3.55 5.07
CA THR A 204 -2.12 -2.27 5.75
C THR A 204 -2.43 -2.52 7.23
N GLY A 205 -2.09 -1.59 8.11
CA GLY A 205 -2.28 -1.71 9.56
C GLY A 205 -0.99 -1.53 10.35
N ASP A 206 -0.83 -2.22 11.48
CA ASP A 206 0.36 -2.11 12.32
C ASP A 206 1.57 -2.76 11.63
N GLY A 207 2.36 -1.92 10.95
CA GLY A 207 3.54 -2.37 10.23
C GLY A 207 4.56 -3.13 11.09
N ASP A 208 4.72 -2.81 12.38
CA ASP A 208 5.72 -3.48 13.23
C ASP A 208 5.29 -4.91 13.57
N GLU A 209 3.98 -5.15 13.66
CA GLU A 209 3.42 -6.48 13.85
C GLU A 209 3.32 -7.26 12.52
N ILE A 210 2.96 -6.60 11.42
CA ILE A 210 2.88 -7.20 10.07
C ILE A 210 4.24 -7.79 9.64
N LEU A 211 5.34 -7.09 9.92
CA LEU A 211 6.70 -7.50 9.57
C LEU A 211 7.08 -8.91 10.04
N LYS A 212 6.47 -9.38 11.13
CA LYS A 212 6.82 -10.66 11.76
C LYS A 212 6.35 -11.87 10.95
N PHE A 213 5.45 -11.68 9.98
CA PHE A 213 4.70 -12.79 9.38
C PHE A 213 4.79 -12.91 7.86
N CYS A 214 5.38 -11.93 7.16
CA CYS A 214 5.42 -11.90 5.68
C CYS A 214 4.04 -12.21 5.01
N PRO A 215 2.96 -11.50 5.40
CA PRO A 215 1.60 -11.88 5.02
C PRO A 215 1.28 -11.75 3.53
N SER A 216 1.78 -10.72 2.82
CA SER A 216 1.51 -10.58 1.39
C SER A 216 2.14 -11.71 0.57
N PHE A 217 3.35 -12.14 0.93
CA PHE A 217 3.97 -13.33 0.33
C PHE A 217 3.13 -14.58 0.60
N LEU A 218 2.70 -14.81 1.84
CA LEU A 218 1.88 -15.97 2.19
C LEU A 218 0.54 -15.99 1.45
N ALA A 219 -0.12 -14.84 1.29
CA ALA A 219 -1.36 -14.75 0.53
C ALA A 219 -1.15 -15.13 -0.94
N VAL A 220 -0.10 -14.61 -1.59
CA VAL A 220 0.25 -14.99 -2.97
C VAL A 220 0.66 -16.47 -3.05
N HIS A 221 1.37 -16.99 -2.06
CA HIS A 221 1.74 -18.40 -1.99
C HIS A 221 0.52 -19.31 -1.90
N TYR A 222 -0.49 -18.97 -1.09
CA TYR A 222 -1.75 -19.72 -1.03
C TYR A 222 -2.53 -19.64 -2.35
N MET A 223 -2.57 -18.48 -3.01
CA MET A 223 -3.17 -18.37 -4.34
C MET A 223 -2.46 -19.26 -5.36
N LYS A 224 -1.13 -19.40 -5.28
CA LYS A 224 -0.34 -20.32 -6.11
C LYS A 224 -0.71 -21.78 -5.91
N GLN A 225 -1.22 -22.13 -4.72
CA GLN A 225 -1.75 -23.46 -4.40
C GLN A 225 -3.22 -23.65 -4.86
N GLY A 226 -3.81 -22.66 -5.54
CA GLY A 226 -5.18 -22.73 -6.07
C GLY A 226 -6.26 -22.23 -5.11
N ILE A 227 -5.88 -21.63 -3.99
CA ILE A 227 -6.82 -21.02 -3.03
C ILE A 227 -7.33 -19.68 -3.58
N SER A 228 -8.60 -19.34 -3.36
CA SER A 228 -9.13 -18.04 -3.81
C SER A 228 -8.48 -16.87 -3.03
N PRO A 229 -8.43 -15.65 -3.59
CA PRO A 229 -7.84 -14.49 -2.91
C PRO A 229 -8.44 -14.22 -1.53
N GLU A 230 -9.78 -14.27 -1.41
CA GLU A 230 -10.47 -14.08 -0.13
C GLU A 230 -10.06 -15.16 0.88
N GLN A 231 -10.07 -16.43 0.48
CA GLN A 231 -9.67 -17.54 1.36
C GLN A 231 -8.20 -17.46 1.76
N ALA A 232 -7.30 -17.05 0.84
CA ALA A 232 -5.89 -16.86 1.09
C ALA A 232 -5.65 -15.78 2.15
N CYS A 233 -6.21 -14.58 1.96
CA CYS A 233 -6.14 -13.50 2.95
C CYS A 233 -6.66 -13.97 4.31
N SER A 234 -7.81 -14.65 4.30
CA SER A 234 -8.45 -15.10 5.53
C SER A 234 -7.68 -16.19 6.26
N GLN A 235 -7.01 -17.08 5.54
CA GLN A 235 -6.15 -18.11 6.12
C GLN A 235 -4.94 -17.48 6.80
N VAL A 236 -4.27 -16.52 6.15
CA VAL A 236 -3.13 -15.80 6.73
C VAL A 236 -3.53 -15.05 8.00
N ILE A 237 -4.62 -14.28 7.96
CA ILE A 237 -5.13 -13.56 9.15
C ILE A 237 -5.40 -14.54 10.30
N LYS A 238 -6.06 -15.67 10.02
CA LYS A 238 -6.38 -16.68 11.03
C LYS A 238 -5.12 -17.26 11.69
N ASP A 239 -4.10 -17.55 10.90
CA ASP A 239 -2.86 -18.13 11.42
C ASP A 239 -2.09 -17.12 12.27
N ILE A 240 -2.08 -15.83 11.88
CA ILE A 240 -1.48 -14.74 12.67
C ILE A 240 -2.24 -14.54 13.99
N VAL A 241 -3.57 -14.41 13.94
CA VAL A 241 -4.40 -14.23 15.15
C VAL A 241 -4.24 -15.41 16.10
N LYS A 242 -4.23 -16.64 15.58
CA LYS A 242 -3.98 -17.85 16.38
C LYS A 242 -2.61 -17.80 17.04
N LYS A 243 -1.59 -17.27 16.36
CA LYS A 243 -0.24 -17.17 16.93
C LYS A 243 -0.14 -16.10 18.01
N LEU A 244 -0.88 -14.99 17.86
CA LEU A 244 -0.84 -13.86 18.80
C LEU A 244 -1.75 -14.05 20.01
N SER A 245 -2.82 -14.84 19.91
CA SER A 245 -3.71 -15.14 21.03
C SER A 245 -3.01 -15.84 22.19
N GLU A 246 -1.92 -16.56 21.92
CA GLU A 246 -1.01 -17.14 22.93
C GLU A 246 -0.33 -16.05 23.81
N SER A 247 -0.35 -14.79 23.38
CA SER A 247 0.36 -13.66 24.02
C SER A 247 -0.55 -12.51 24.48
N SER A 248 -1.88 -12.69 24.45
CA SER A 248 -2.87 -11.64 24.78
C SER A 248 -2.72 -10.33 23.99
N LYS A 249 -2.13 -10.40 22.80
CA LYS A 249 -1.96 -9.25 21.90
C LYS A 249 -3.05 -9.24 20.84
N SER A 250 -3.68 -8.09 20.62
CA SER A 250 -4.44 -7.80 19.42
C SER A 250 -3.53 -7.15 18.38
N ILE A 251 -3.83 -7.40 17.10
CA ILE A 251 -3.16 -6.78 15.97
C ILE A 251 -4.23 -6.15 15.09
N GLU A 252 -3.95 -4.97 14.55
CA GLU A 252 -4.73 -4.36 13.49
C GLU A 252 -4.02 -4.57 12.18
N MET A 253 -4.62 -5.35 11.29
CA MET A 253 -4.08 -5.56 9.95
C MET A 253 -5.19 -5.93 8.98
N ALA A 254 -4.97 -5.62 7.72
CA ALA A 254 -5.74 -6.15 6.60
C ALA A 254 -4.81 -6.63 5.49
N ILE A 255 -5.28 -7.62 4.72
CA ILE A 255 -4.62 -8.13 3.53
C ILE A 255 -5.61 -8.03 2.38
N LEU A 256 -5.18 -7.45 1.27
CA LEU A 256 -5.91 -7.37 0.01
C LEU A 256 -5.17 -8.21 -1.05
N ALA A 257 -5.89 -9.00 -1.84
CA ALA A 257 -5.31 -9.86 -2.86
C ALA A 257 -6.12 -9.89 -4.16
N LEU A 258 -5.40 -10.08 -5.27
CA LEU A 258 -5.90 -10.19 -6.65
C LEU A 258 -5.19 -11.39 -7.31
N ASN A 259 -5.92 -12.29 -7.99
CA ASN A 259 -5.31 -13.38 -8.75
C ASN A 259 -5.33 -13.16 -10.27
N MET A 260 -4.70 -14.07 -11.00
CA MET A 260 -4.60 -14.02 -12.47
C MET A 260 -5.93 -14.17 -13.23
N LYS A 261 -7.01 -14.55 -12.54
CA LYS A 261 -8.37 -14.61 -13.12
C LYS A 261 -9.14 -13.30 -12.95
N GLY A 262 -8.55 -12.31 -12.27
CA GLY A 262 -9.24 -11.08 -11.87
C GLY A 262 -10.16 -11.27 -10.65
N GLU A 263 -10.13 -12.45 -10.01
CA GLU A 263 -10.80 -12.63 -8.71
C GLU A 263 -10.01 -11.86 -7.65
N HIS A 264 -10.71 -11.28 -6.68
CA HIS A 264 -10.13 -10.47 -5.63
C HIS A 264 -10.76 -10.80 -4.28
N GLY A 265 -10.11 -10.41 -3.20
CA GLY A 265 -10.61 -10.63 -1.85
C GLY A 265 -9.72 -10.02 -0.79
N ALA A 266 -10.27 -9.85 0.41
CA ALA A 266 -9.54 -9.29 1.53
C ALA A 266 -10.00 -9.89 2.85
N SER A 267 -9.16 -9.74 3.88
CA SER A 267 -9.51 -10.11 5.26
C SER A 267 -8.77 -9.19 6.23
N ALA A 268 -9.41 -8.86 7.35
CA ALA A 268 -8.89 -7.94 8.35
C ALA A 268 -9.23 -8.39 9.76
N THR A 269 -8.50 -7.86 10.74
CA THR A 269 -8.69 -8.13 12.18
C THR A 269 -9.53 -7.08 12.92
N PHE A 270 -9.73 -5.90 12.34
CA PHE A 270 -10.57 -4.85 12.92
C PHE A 270 -12.02 -4.96 12.45
N THR A 271 -12.95 -4.52 13.30
CA THR A 271 -14.40 -4.65 13.09
C THR A 271 -15.05 -3.42 12.49
N GLU A 272 -14.48 -2.25 12.73
CA GLU A 272 -14.98 -0.96 12.25
C GLU A 272 -13.82 -0.06 11.84
N TRP A 273 -14.08 0.82 10.89
CA TRP A 273 -13.13 1.81 10.39
C TRP A 273 -13.87 3.07 9.91
N GLU A 274 -13.33 4.25 10.21
CA GLU A 274 -13.86 5.54 9.75
C GLU A 274 -12.96 6.12 8.66
N ASP A 275 -13.54 6.55 7.54
CA ASP A 275 -12.80 7.16 6.43
C ASP A 275 -12.33 8.57 6.82
N PRO A 276 -11.01 8.84 6.87
CA PRO A 276 -10.49 10.15 7.26
C PRO A 276 -10.87 11.30 6.31
N LEU A 277 -11.29 11.00 5.07
CA LEU A 277 -11.66 12.01 4.09
C LEU A 277 -13.16 12.34 4.09
N THR A 278 -14.01 11.36 4.39
CA THR A 278 -15.47 11.51 4.30
C THR A 278 -16.19 11.44 5.64
N GLY A 279 -15.58 10.85 6.66
CA GLY A 279 -16.22 10.54 7.95
C GLY A 279 -17.18 9.35 7.90
N ASP A 280 -17.21 8.61 6.79
CA ASP A 280 -18.06 7.42 6.66
C ASP A 280 -17.52 6.28 7.52
N ILE A 281 -18.40 5.59 8.25
CA ILE A 281 -18.05 4.45 9.09
C ILE A 281 -18.39 3.14 8.36
N TYR A 282 -17.42 2.24 8.27
CA TYR A 282 -17.52 0.94 7.63
C TYR A 282 -17.37 -0.18 8.65
N SER A 283 -18.27 -1.18 8.62
CA SER A 283 -18.16 -2.39 9.44
C SER A 283 -17.25 -3.43 8.78
N GLY A 284 -15.94 -3.26 8.91
CA GLY A 284 -14.91 -4.15 8.40
C GLY A 284 -13.85 -3.39 7.60
N PHE A 285 -13.24 -4.06 6.62
CA PHE A 285 -12.22 -3.46 5.77
C PHE A 285 -12.79 -3.05 4.41
N PRO A 286 -13.03 -1.75 4.16
CA PRO A 286 -13.39 -1.29 2.83
C PRO A 286 -12.17 -1.31 1.92
N TYR A 287 -12.37 -1.68 0.67
CA TYR A 287 -11.37 -1.55 -0.40
C TYR A 287 -12.09 -1.16 -1.69
N THR A 288 -11.37 -0.57 -2.63
CA THR A 288 -11.98 -0.17 -3.91
C THR A 288 -11.63 -1.13 -5.03
N LEU A 289 -12.55 -1.24 -5.99
CA LEU A 289 -12.45 -2.09 -7.16
C LEU A 289 -12.79 -1.29 -8.40
N TRP A 290 -11.94 -1.38 -9.40
CA TRP A 290 -12.24 -1.06 -10.78
C TRP A 290 -12.10 -2.34 -11.62
N HIS A 291 -13.08 -2.59 -12.49
CA HIS A 291 -13.07 -3.72 -13.40
C HIS A 291 -13.41 -3.25 -14.81
N GLU A 292 -12.69 -3.78 -15.80
CA GLU A 292 -12.78 -3.34 -17.19
C GLU A 292 -14.20 -3.39 -17.77
N ASP A 293 -14.99 -4.42 -17.42
CA ASP A 293 -16.36 -4.56 -17.91
C ASP A 293 -17.30 -3.44 -17.45
N ASN A 294 -17.07 -2.90 -16.25
CA ASN A 294 -17.95 -1.90 -15.64
C ASN A 294 -17.43 -0.47 -15.82
N GLN A 295 -16.13 -0.31 -16.06
CA GLN A 295 -15.40 0.97 -16.15
C GLN A 295 -15.76 1.97 -15.05
N SER A 296 -16.14 1.48 -13.87
CA SER A 296 -16.58 2.26 -12.73
C SER A 296 -15.92 1.73 -11.47
N VAL A 297 -15.63 2.65 -10.55
CA VAL A 297 -15.06 2.30 -9.25
C VAL A 297 -16.17 2.04 -8.24
N GLN A 298 -16.04 0.93 -7.53
CA GLN A 298 -16.95 0.50 -6.48
C GLN A 298 -16.17 0.34 -5.18
N THR A 299 -16.81 0.63 -4.05
CA THR A 299 -16.28 0.28 -2.72
C THR A 299 -16.85 -1.06 -2.33
N ILE A 300 -15.99 -2.01 -1.99
CA ILE A 300 -16.32 -3.35 -1.54
C ILE A 300 -15.96 -3.47 -0.06
N LEU A 301 -16.81 -4.15 0.72
CA LEU A 301 -16.58 -4.36 2.15
C LEU A 301 -16.18 -5.81 2.41
N ALA A 302 -14.96 -6.01 2.90
CA ALA A 302 -14.54 -7.31 3.42
C ALA A 302 -15.01 -7.45 4.87
N LYS A 303 -15.67 -8.58 5.16
CA LYS A 303 -16.16 -8.86 6.52
C LYS A 303 -14.97 -9.01 7.48
N ALA A 304 -15.08 -8.35 8.63
CA ALA A 304 -14.19 -8.60 9.76
C ALA A 304 -14.34 -10.05 10.22
N ARG A 305 -13.22 -10.69 10.59
CA ARG A 305 -13.27 -11.97 11.30
C ARG A 305 -13.25 -11.69 12.80
N ASN A 306 -14.32 -12.07 13.48
CA ASN A 306 -14.37 -12.24 14.94
C ASN A 306 -13.53 -13.43 15.38
#